data_AF-A0A090W322-F1
#
_entry.id   AF-A0A090W322-F1
#
_cell.length_a   1.000
_cell.length_b   1.000
_cell.length_c   1.000
_cell.angle_alpha   90.00
_cell.angle_beta   90.00
_cell.angle_gamma   90.00
#
_symmetry.space_group_name_H-M   'P 1'
#
loop_
_entity.id
_entity.type
_entity.pdbx_description
1 polymer ?
#
loop_
_entity_poly.entity_id
_entity_poly.type
_entity_poly.pdbx_seq_one_letter_code
_entity_poly.pdbx_strand_id
1 'polypeptide(L)'
;MTQNEFLNIVMPFKDKVFRLAKRLLVSTEEAEDATQEVLMKLWRNKGKISEYKNVEAFSMTMTKNFCFDKLKSKQAQNLKNCT
;
A
#
# COMPACT_ATOMS: atom_id res chain seq x y z
N MET A 1 5.51 10.82 17.17
CA MET A 1 4.22 10.83 16.48
C MET A 1 3.25 9.89 17.16
N THR A 2 2.12 10.42 17.60
CA THR A 2 0.96 9.73 18.18
C THR A 2 0.07 9.13 17.08
N GLN A 3 -0.88 8.29 17.46
CA GLN A 3 -1.82 7.68 16.51
C GLN A 3 -2.69 8.74 15.81
N ASN A 4 -3.15 9.76 16.53
CA ASN A 4 -4.04 10.77 15.98
C ASN A 4 -3.33 11.65 14.93
N GLU A 5 -2.07 12.02 15.20
CA GLU A 5 -1.22 12.76 14.26
C GLU A 5 -1.02 11.99 12.95
N PHE A 6 -0.80 10.68 13.05
CA PHE A 6 -0.67 9.84 11.86
C PHE A 6 -1.95 9.78 11.04
N LEU A 7 -3.10 9.59 11.69
CA LEU A 7 -4.39 9.54 11.02
C LEU A 7 -4.65 10.85 10.28
N ASN A 8 -4.32 12.00 10.87
CA ASN A 8 -4.43 13.30 10.19
C ASN A 8 -3.54 13.40 8.92
N ILE A 9 -2.39 12.73 8.91
CA ILE A 9 -1.51 12.70 7.73
C ILE A 9 -2.05 11.76 6.65
N VAL A 10 -2.52 10.56 7.02
CA VAL A 10 -2.84 9.50 6.04
C VAL A 10 -4.28 9.53 5.53
N MET A 11 -5.24 10.00 6.33
CA MET A 11 -6.65 10.05 5.95
C MET A 11 -6.91 10.81 4.63
N PRO A 12 -6.25 11.95 4.34
CA PRO A 12 -6.46 12.69 3.08
C PRO A 12 -6.15 11.89 1.80
N PHE A 13 -5.29 10.87 1.87
CA PHE A 13 -4.88 10.09 0.70
C PHE A 13 -5.17 8.59 0.80
N LYS A 14 -5.76 8.11 1.91
CA LYS A 14 -6.18 6.71 2.07
C LYS A 14 -7.03 6.24 0.90
N ASP A 15 -8.00 7.04 0.46
CA ASP A 15 -8.89 6.69 -0.67
C ASP A 15 -8.15 6.64 -2.01
N LYS A 16 -7.07 7.41 -2.17
CA LYS A 16 -6.23 7.36 -3.38
C LYS A 16 -5.41 6.07 -3.40
N VAL A 17 -4.86 5.68 -2.25
CA VAL A 17 -4.15 4.40 -2.07
C VAL A 17 -5.08 3.23 -2.39
N PHE A 18 -6.28 3.23 -1.82
CA PHE A 18 -7.27 2.18 -2.06
C PHE A 18 -7.68 2.11 -3.54
N ARG A 19 -8.01 3.25 -4.16
CA ARG A 19 -8.38 3.28 -5.59
C ARG A 19 -7.26 2.78 -6.49
N LEU A 20 -6.00 3.11 -6.18
CA LEU A 20 -4.86 2.58 -6.92
C LEU A 20 -4.72 1.07 -6.74
N ALA A 21 -4.79 0.57 -5.51
CA ALA A 21 -4.75 -0.86 -5.23
C ALA A 21 -5.89 -1.61 -5.95
N LYS A 22 -7.11 -1.08 -5.90
CA LYS A 22 -8.29 -1.66 -6.56
C LYS A 22 -8.21 -1.64 -8.09
N ARG A 23 -7.48 -0.69 -8.67
CA ARG A 23 -7.21 -0.66 -10.11
C ARG A 23 -6.18 -1.72 -10.53
N LEU A 24 -5.25 -2.07 -9.65
CA LEU A 24 -4.18 -3.02 -9.92
C LEU A 24 -4.55 -4.46 -9.54
N LEU A 25 -5.34 -4.64 -8.48
CA LEU A 25 -5.74 -5.93 -7.93
C LEU A 25 -7.20 -6.23 -8.30
N VAL A 26 -7.51 -7.52 -8.46
CA VAL A 26 -8.81 -7.95 -9.00
C VAL A 26 -9.92 -7.81 -7.96
N SER A 27 -9.70 -8.28 -6.73
CA SER A 27 -10.74 -8.28 -5.69
C SER A 27 -10.69 -7.01 -4.82
N THR A 28 -11.83 -6.68 -4.22
CA THR A 28 -11.93 -5.55 -3.29
C THR A 28 -11.18 -5.85 -1.99
N GLU A 29 -11.35 -7.06 -1.48
CA GLU A 29 -10.65 -7.58 -0.31
C GLU A 29 -9.13 -7.44 -0.46
N GLU A 30 -8.55 -7.83 -1.60
CA GLU A 30 -7.11 -7.70 -1.80
C GLU A 30 -6.63 -6.24 -1.86
N ALA A 31 -7.49 -5.33 -2.33
CA ALA A 31 -7.20 -3.91 -2.36
C ALA A 31 -7.28 -3.28 -0.96
N GLU A 32 -8.22 -3.74 -0.12
CA GLU A 32 -8.32 -3.36 1.29
C GLU A 32 -7.09 -3.83 2.06
N ASP A 33 -6.71 -5.11 1.90
CA ASP A 33 -5.49 -5.67 2.49
C ASP A 33 -4.24 -4.90 2.06
N ALA A 34 -4.10 -4.62 0.76
CA ALA A 34 -2.97 -3.86 0.23
C ALA A 34 -2.91 -2.45 0.81
N THR A 35 -4.07 -1.81 0.97
CA THR A 35 -4.17 -0.48 1.59
C THR A 35 -3.74 -0.54 3.05
N GLN A 36 -4.23 -1.51 3.82
CA GLN A 36 -3.86 -1.71 5.21
C GLN A 36 -2.36 -1.97 5.35
N GLU A 37 -1.79 -2.85 4.53
CA GLU A 37 -0.37 -3.19 4.59
C GLU A 37 0.52 -1.98 4.30
N VAL A 38 0.16 -1.14 3.34
CA VAL A 38 0.88 0.12 3.06
C VAL A 38 0.80 1.08 4.25
N LEU A 39 -0.39 1.27 4.83
CA LEU A 39 -0.56 2.13 6.00
C LEU A 39 0.21 1.60 7.21
N MET A 40 0.23 0.28 7.42
CA MET A 40 1.03 -0.37 8.47
C MET A 40 2.52 -0.17 8.27
N LYS A 41 3.03 -0.27 7.04
CA LYS A 41 4.43 0.02 6.72
C LYS A 41 4.79 1.48 6.97
N LEU A 42 3.88 2.42 6.66
CA LEU A 42 4.07 3.83 6.98
C LEU A 42 4.10 4.03 8.50
N TRP A 43 3.17 3.44 9.24
CA TRP A 43 3.12 3.52 10.70
C TRP A 43 4.37 2.95 11.38
N ARG A 44 4.90 1.82 10.88
CA ARG A 44 6.17 1.24 11.35
C ARG A 44 7.34 2.21 11.12
N ASN A 45 7.35 2.90 9.98
CA ASN A 45 8.38 3.86 9.60
C ASN A 45 8.06 5.31 10.01
N LYS A 46 7.15 5.50 10.97
CA LYS A 46 6.68 6.84 11.37
C LYS A 46 7.75 7.84 11.76
N GLY A 47 8.86 7.37 12.32
CA GLY A 47 9.98 8.24 12.70
C GLY A 47 10.58 8.99 11.51
N LYS A 48 10.46 8.46 10.29
CA LYS A 48 10.98 9.05 9.05
C LYS A 48 9.91 9.82 8.27
N ILE A 49 8.65 9.76 8.68
CA ILE A 49 7.55 10.40 7.92
C ILE A 49 7.73 11.92 7.86
N SER A 50 8.23 12.53 8.94
CA SER A 50 8.54 13.96 8.98
C SER A 50 9.67 14.38 8.05
N GLU A 51 10.52 13.45 7.60
CA GLU A 51 11.63 13.72 6.68
C GLU A 51 11.17 13.70 5.21
N TYR A 52 10.03 13.08 4.91
CA TYR A 52 9.52 13.01 3.54
C TYR A 52 8.90 14.34 3.12
N LYS A 53 9.38 14.90 2.00
CA LYS A 53 8.77 16.08 1.37
C LYS A 53 7.31 15.85 0.95
N ASN A 54 6.96 14.63 0.56
CA ASN A 54 5.60 14.28 0.13
C ASN A 54 5.27 12.83 0.51
N VAL A 55 4.55 12.67 1.63
CA VAL A 55 4.13 11.37 2.15
C VAL A 55 3.11 10.70 1.24
N GLU A 56 2.24 11.46 0.58
CA GLU A 56 1.26 10.91 -0.37
C GLU A 56 1.98 10.25 -1.56
N ALA A 57 2.91 10.95 -2.21
CA ALA A 57 3.65 10.43 -3.36
C ALA A 57 4.46 9.17 -3.01
N PHE A 58 5.08 9.16 -1.82
CA PHE A 58 5.76 7.99 -1.30
C PHE A 58 4.80 6.81 -1.09
N SER A 59 3.65 7.07 -0.48
CA SER A 59 2.61 6.07 -0.24
C SER A 59 2.09 5.47 -1.54
N MET A 60 1.82 6.29 -2.56
CA MET A 60 1.36 5.83 -3.88
C MET A 60 2.39 4.93 -4.58
N THR A 61 3.68 5.26 -4.46
CA THR A 61 4.78 4.44 -4.99
C THR A 61 4.85 3.10 -4.26
N MET A 62 4.75 3.11 -2.93
CA MET A 62 4.71 1.89 -2.13
C MET A 62 3.54 0.99 -2.50
N THR A 63 2.34 1.55 -2.68
CA THR A 63 1.14 0.81 -3.10
C THR A 63 1.36 0.15 -4.45
N LYS A 64 1.89 0.88 -5.44
CA LYS A 64 2.17 0.34 -6.76
C LYS A 64 3.14 -0.84 -6.70
N ASN A 65 4.25 -0.68 -5.98
CA ASN A 65 5.25 -1.74 -5.82
C ASN A 65 4.66 -2.96 -5.13
N PHE A 66 3.92 -2.76 -4.03
CA PHE A 66 3.27 -3.85 -3.31
C PHE A 66 2.29 -4.63 -4.19
N CYS A 67 1.46 -3.94 -4.97
CA CYS A 67 0.51 -4.59 -5.87
C CYS A 67 1.24 -5.39 -6.97
N PHE A 68 2.30 -4.84 -7.54
CA PHE A 68 3.10 -5.54 -8.55
C PHE A 68 3.80 -6.77 -8.00
N ASP A 69 4.35 -6.71 -6.78
CA ASP A 69 4.96 -7.87 -6.14
C ASP A 69 3.91 -8.97 -5.88
N LYS A 70 2.70 -8.58 -5.45
CA LYS A 70 1.57 -9.52 -5.26
C LYS A 70 1.17 -10.18 -6.58
N LEU A 71 1.09 -9.42 -7.68
CA LEU A 71 0.77 -9.95 -9.01
C LEU A 71 1.87 -10.90 -9.55
N LYS A 72 3.15 -10.54 -9.38
CA LYS A 72 4.28 -11.40 -9.76
C LYS A 72 4.27 -12.71 -8.97
N SER A 73 4.02 -12.64 -7.67
CA SER A 73 3.91 -13.83 -6.81
C SER A 73 2.78 -14.76 -7.28
N LYS A 74 1.60 -14.21 -7.60
CA LYS A 74 0.49 -14.98 -8.18
C LYS A 74 0.87 -15.64 -9.51
N GLN A 75 1.55 -14.91 -10.40
CA GLN A 75 2.00 -15.46 -11.68
C GLN A 75 2.99 -16.62 -11.47
N ALA A 76 3.94 -16.48 -10.55
CA ALA A 76 4.90 -17.53 -10.23
C ALA A 76 4.23 -18.77 -9.60
N GLN A 77 3.21 -18.60 -8.76
CA GLN A 77 2.41 -19.72 -8.22
C GLN A 77 1.66 -20.46 -9.32
N ASN A 78 1.03 -19.73 -10.25
CA ASN A 78 0.36 -20.35 -11.40
C ASN A 78 1.31 -21.15 -12.29
N LEU A 79 2.53 -20.65 -12.51
CA LEU A 79 3.54 -21.36 -13.31
C LEU A 79 3.98 -22.68 -12.66
N LYS A 80 4.14 -22.69 -11.32
CA LYS A 80 4.50 -23.90 -10.55
C LYS A 80 3.40 -24.96 -10.55
N ASN A 81 2.14 -24.55 -10.60
CA ASN A 81 1.01 -25.48 -10.63
C ASN A 81 0.81 -26.13 -12.01
N CYS A 82 1.53 -25.67 -13.05
CA CYS A 82 1.47 -26.20 -14.41
C CYS A 82 2.69 -27.07 -14.80
N THR A 83 3.66 -27.26 -13.90
CA THR A 83 4.86 -28.08 -14.07
C THR A 83 4.87 -29.24 -13.11
#